data_AF-A0A9E4L887-F1
#
_entry.id   AF-A0A9E4L887-F1
#
_cell.length_a   1.000
_cell.length_b   1.000
_cell.length_c   1.000
_cell.angle_alpha   90.00
_cell.angle_beta   90.00
_cell.angle_gamma   90.00
#
_symmetry.space_group_name_H-M   'P 1'
#
loop_
_entity.id
_entity.type
_entity.pdbx_description
1 polymer ?
#
loop_
_entity_poly.entity_id
_entity_poly.type
_entity_poly.pdbx_seq_one_letter_code
_entity_poly.pdbx_strand_id
1 'polypeptide(L)'
;MVKLMACLRRKPDMSEEAFHRYWKDTHGPLVKSVPEFSRYVRRYIQSHTAQSAASLFPSQATTPYDGIAELWFDSVEQMQQAFAEPRYLEIIRPDELRFLDLPNCVSFIVDDVPMVEG
;
A
#
# COMPACT_ATOMS: atom_id res chain seq x y z
N MET A 1 12.20 -12.80 5.05
CA MET A 1 11.61 -11.45 5.01
C MET A 1 10.12 -11.62 4.99
N VAL A 2 9.40 -10.75 5.69
CA VAL A 2 7.94 -10.74 5.72
C VAL A 2 7.43 -9.61 4.83
N LYS A 3 6.24 -9.77 4.25
CA LYS A 3 5.60 -8.77 3.40
C LYS A 3 4.26 -8.33 3.99
N LEU A 4 4.04 -7.03 4.07
CA LEU A 4 2.72 -6.45 4.19
C LEU A 4 2.13 -6.26 2.79
N MET A 5 0.97 -6.86 2.53
CA MET A 5 0.15 -6.58 1.36
C MET A 5 -1.14 -5.90 1.81
N ALA A 6 -1.37 -4.67 1.38
CA ALA A 6 -2.58 -3.93 1.71
C ALA A 6 -3.40 -3.63 0.46
N CYS A 7 -4.59 -4.21 0.36
CA CYS A 7 -5.61 -3.85 -0.61
C CYS A 7 -6.21 -2.50 -0.21
N LEU A 8 -5.97 -1.48 -1.03
CA LEU A 8 -6.29 -0.10 -0.72
C LEU A 8 -7.63 0.29 -1.34
N ARG A 9 -8.42 1.04 -0.58
CA ARG A 9 -9.64 1.69 -1.05
C ARG A 9 -9.48 3.20 -0.92
N ARG A 10 -9.73 3.92 -2.00
CA ARG A 10 -9.73 5.39 -1.98
C ARG A 10 -10.89 5.93 -1.17
N LYS A 11 -10.78 7.17 -0.71
CA LYS A 11 -11.93 7.86 -0.10
C LYS A 11 -13.11 7.95 -1.09
N PRO A 12 -14.37 7.89 -0.61
CA PRO A 12 -15.55 7.92 -1.48
C PRO A 12 -15.66 9.15 -2.39
N ASP A 13 -15.08 10.28 -1.98
CA ASP A 13 -15.12 11.58 -2.65
C ASP A 13 -13.92 11.84 -3.59
N MET A 14 -12.96 10.91 -3.67
CA MET A 14 -11.76 11.05 -4.49
C MET A 14 -11.88 10.17 -5.73
N SER A 15 -11.64 10.66 -6.97
CA SER A 15 -11.66 9.78 -8.18
C SER A 15 -10.50 8.77 -8.18
N GLU A 16 -10.60 7.71 -9.00
CA GLU A 16 -9.53 6.71 -9.12
C GLU A 16 -8.24 7.34 -9.70
N GLU A 17 -8.36 8.18 -10.72
CA GLU A 17 -7.22 8.86 -11.33
C GLU A 17 -6.55 9.81 -10.34
N ALA A 18 -7.35 10.51 -9.53
CA ALA A 18 -6.85 11.36 -8.47
C ALA A 18 -6.14 10.55 -7.39
N PHE A 19 -6.70 9.41 -7.00
CA PHE A 19 -6.11 8.48 -6.04
C PHE A 19 -4.77 7.94 -6.54
N HIS A 20 -4.70 7.41 -7.78
CA HIS A 20 -3.47 6.91 -8.37
C HIS A 20 -2.40 8.00 -8.44
N ARG A 21 -2.75 9.20 -8.91
CA ARG A 21 -1.80 10.33 -8.96
C ARG A 21 -1.30 10.72 -7.57
N TYR A 22 -2.20 10.86 -6.59
CA TYR A 22 -1.81 11.22 -5.23
C TYR A 22 -0.90 10.16 -4.60
N TRP A 23 -1.27 8.89 -4.76
CA TRP A 23 -0.53 7.79 -4.16
C TRP A 23 0.90 7.69 -4.72
N LYS A 24 1.05 7.85 -6.03
CA LYS A 24 2.35 7.80 -6.73
C LYS A 24 3.18 9.06 -6.51
N ASP A 25 2.60 10.23 -6.74
CA ASP A 25 3.36 11.48 -6.89
C ASP A 25 3.44 12.28 -5.58
N THR A 26 2.59 11.98 -4.59
CA THR A 26 2.61 12.62 -3.26
C THR A 26 3.03 11.64 -2.17
N HIS A 27 2.24 10.57 -1.97
CA HIS A 27 2.44 9.66 -0.84
C HIS A 27 3.74 8.85 -0.97
N GLY A 28 4.05 8.33 -2.16
CA GLY A 28 5.30 7.60 -2.41
C GLY A 28 6.56 8.40 -2.05
N PRO A 29 6.73 9.63 -2.57
CA PRO A 29 7.81 10.54 -2.18
C PRO A 29 7.80 10.90 -0.68
N LEU A 30 6.62 11.10 -0.09
CA LEU A 30 6.50 11.39 1.35
C LEU A 30 7.07 10.25 2.19
N VAL A 31 6.68 8.99 1.90
CA VAL A 31 7.22 7.81 2.59
C VAL A 31 8.74 7.73 2.47
N LYS A 32 9.29 8.01 1.28
CA LYS A 32 10.75 8.05 1.06
C LYS A 32 11.45 9.17 1.84
N SER A 33 10.77 10.27 2.11
CA SER A 33 11.32 11.42 2.83
C SER A 33 11.42 11.25 4.34
N VAL A 34 10.84 10.17 4.90
CA VAL A 34 10.85 9.86 6.34
C VAL A 34 11.85 8.72 6.59
N PRO A 35 13.14 9.02 6.86
CA PRO A 35 14.19 8.00 7.04
C PRO A 35 13.95 7.08 8.24
N GLU A 36 13.31 7.59 9.29
CA GLU A 36 13.01 6.83 10.51
C GLU A 36 12.09 5.65 10.24
N PHE A 37 11.11 5.82 9.34
CA PHE A 37 10.24 4.75 8.86
C PHE A 37 10.90 3.94 7.74
N SER A 38 11.40 4.61 6.71
CA SER A 38 11.86 3.93 5.48
C SER A 38 13.10 3.06 5.67
N ARG A 39 13.91 3.28 6.73
CA ARG A 39 15.04 2.40 7.08
C ARG A 39 14.64 0.94 7.34
N TYR A 40 13.40 0.71 7.77
CA TYR A 40 12.84 -0.62 8.01
C TYR A 40 12.29 -1.27 6.73
N VAL A 41 11.93 -0.45 5.73
CA VAL A 41 11.28 -0.89 4.50
C VAL A 41 12.33 -1.30 3.49
N ARG A 42 12.38 -2.58 3.17
CA ARG A 42 13.37 -3.15 2.23
C ARG A 42 12.95 -3.01 0.78
N ARG A 43 11.64 -2.99 0.54
CA ARG A 43 11.03 -2.73 -0.76
C ARG A 43 9.65 -2.17 -0.55
N TYR A 44 9.24 -1.24 -1.41
CA TYR A 44 7.87 -0.70 -1.47
C TYR A 44 7.40 -0.67 -2.92
N ILE A 45 6.27 -1.32 -3.22
CA ILE A 45 5.60 -1.30 -4.51
C ILE A 45 4.18 -0.75 -4.34
N GLN A 46 3.77 0.08 -5.29
CA GLN A 46 2.39 0.50 -5.49
C GLN A 46 1.86 -0.19 -6.75
N SER A 47 0.96 -1.14 -6.57
CA SER A 47 0.32 -1.88 -7.67
C SER A 47 -1.06 -1.30 -7.91
N HIS A 48 -1.18 -0.42 -8.91
CA HIS A 48 -2.43 0.27 -9.22
C HIS A 48 -3.38 -0.67 -9.96
N THR A 49 -4.68 -0.61 -9.66
CA THR A 49 -5.67 -1.38 -10.41
C THR A 49 -5.62 -0.99 -11.90
N ALA A 50 -5.47 -1.99 -12.77
CA ALA A 50 -5.40 -1.78 -14.21
C ALA A 50 -6.80 -1.81 -14.83
N GLN A 51 -7.40 -0.65 -15.05
CA GLN A 51 -8.76 -0.55 -15.62
C GLN A 51 -8.90 -1.28 -16.98
N SER A 52 -7.85 -1.29 -17.80
CA SER A 52 -7.84 -1.97 -19.10
C SER A 52 -8.01 -3.49 -19.00
N ALA A 53 -7.80 -4.08 -17.83
CA ALA A 53 -7.90 -5.51 -17.59
C ALA A 53 -9.26 -5.93 -17.00
N ALA A 54 -10.18 -5.00 -16.73
CA ALA A 54 -11.47 -5.29 -16.10
C ALA A 54 -12.31 -6.32 -16.90
N SER A 55 -12.16 -6.34 -18.22
CA SER A 55 -12.86 -7.27 -19.11
C SER A 55 -12.35 -8.71 -19.07
N LEU A 56 -11.16 -8.96 -18.48
CA LEU A 56 -10.59 -10.31 -18.39
C LEU A 56 -11.30 -11.19 -17.36
N PHE A 57 -12.02 -10.57 -16.40
CA PHE A 57 -12.74 -11.27 -15.35
C PHE A 57 -14.21 -10.83 -15.28
N PRO A 58 -15.00 -11.07 -16.34
CA PRO A 58 -16.34 -10.49 -16.50
C PRO A 58 -17.37 -10.99 -15.47
N SER A 59 -17.13 -12.13 -14.83
CA SER A 59 -17.99 -12.70 -13.77
C SER A 59 -17.56 -12.30 -12.36
N GLN A 60 -16.41 -11.65 -12.21
CA GLN A 60 -15.99 -11.07 -10.93
C GLN A 60 -16.38 -9.59 -10.97
N ALA A 61 -17.14 -9.14 -9.98
CA ALA A 61 -17.31 -7.71 -9.78
C ALA A 61 -15.91 -7.08 -9.76
N THR A 62 -15.71 -5.98 -10.49
CA THR A 62 -14.46 -5.22 -10.40
C THR A 62 -14.18 -4.98 -8.93
N THR A 63 -12.99 -5.36 -8.49
CA THR A 63 -12.58 -5.31 -7.08
C THR A 63 -12.93 -3.93 -6.49
N PRO A 64 -13.43 -3.86 -5.24
CA PRO A 64 -13.69 -2.57 -4.58
C PRO A 64 -12.40 -1.83 -4.21
N TYR A 65 -11.23 -2.41 -4.50
CA TYR A 65 -9.91 -1.87 -4.21
C TYR A 65 -9.28 -1.21 -5.43
N ASP A 66 -8.70 -0.03 -5.22
CA ASP A 66 -8.09 0.80 -6.26
C ASP A 66 -6.59 0.49 -6.46
N GLY A 67 -6.01 -0.38 -5.63
CA GLY A 67 -4.66 -0.92 -5.77
C GLY A 67 -4.18 -1.75 -4.58
N ILE A 68 -2.93 -2.19 -4.63
CA ILE A 68 -2.25 -2.97 -3.58
C ILE A 68 -0.92 -2.31 -3.22
N ALA A 69 -0.73 -1.94 -1.95
CA ALA A 69 0.58 -1.59 -1.41
C ALA A 69 1.30 -2.86 -0.98
N GLU A 70 2.57 -3.01 -1.38
CA GLU A 70 3.41 -4.13 -0.95
C GLU A 70 4.68 -3.60 -0.29
N LEU A 71 4.90 -3.95 0.98
CA LEU A 71 6.08 -3.52 1.74
C LEU A 71 6.79 -4.74 2.33
N TRP A 72 8.10 -4.84 2.09
CA TRP A 72 8.92 -5.93 2.65
C TRP A 72 9.72 -5.43 3.84
N PHE A 73 9.82 -6.28 4.87
CA PHE A 73 10.55 -6.04 6.11
C PHE A 73 11.39 -7.28 6.44
N ASP A 74 12.46 -7.10 7.24
CA ASP A 74 13.32 -8.23 7.62
C ASP A 74 12.56 -9.26 8.48
N SER A 75 11.72 -8.79 9.41
CA SER A 75 10.88 -9.61 10.29
C SER A 75 9.59 -8.89 10.71
N VAL A 76 8.67 -9.60 11.35
CA VAL A 76 7.42 -9.02 11.89
C VAL A 76 7.72 -7.99 12.99
N GLU A 77 8.74 -8.22 13.82
CA GLU A 77 9.15 -7.29 14.87
C GLU A 77 9.66 -5.98 14.27
N GLN A 78 10.45 -6.04 13.18
CA GLN A 78 10.92 -4.85 12.47
C GLN A 78 9.77 -4.09 11.81
N MET A 79 8.77 -4.80 11.28
CA MET A 79 7.54 -4.19 10.77
C MET A 79 6.76 -3.47 11.87
N GLN A 80 6.60 -4.09 13.04
CA GLN A 80 5.92 -3.48 14.19
C GLN A 80 6.64 -2.21 14.66
N GLN A 81 7.98 -2.25 14.72
CA GLN A 81 8.79 -1.07 15.05
C GLN A 81 8.59 0.04 14.03
N ALA A 82 8.60 -0.28 12.73
CA ALA A 82 8.38 0.70 11.67
C ALA A 82 7.04 1.45 11.84
N PHE A 83 5.94 0.73 12.08
CA PHE A 83 4.62 1.34 12.26
C PHE A 83 4.42 2.02 13.64
N ALA A 84 5.30 1.75 14.60
CA ALA A 84 5.35 2.43 15.88
C ALA A 84 6.25 3.68 15.88
N GLU A 85 7.02 3.92 14.82
CA GLU A 85 7.90 5.10 14.72
C GLU A 85 7.09 6.39 14.88
N PRO A 86 7.49 7.31 15.78
CA PRO A 86 6.79 8.58 15.97
C PRO A 86 6.63 9.36 14.68
N ARG A 87 7.66 9.36 13.83
CA ARG A 87 7.66 10.07 12.54
C ARG A 87 6.70 9.46 11.52
N TYR A 88 6.46 8.14 11.57
CA TYR A 88 5.40 7.52 10.79
C TYR A 88 4.02 8.03 11.24
N LEU A 89 3.77 8.01 12.56
CA LEU A 89 2.49 8.44 13.14
C LEU A 89 2.22 9.94 12.97
N GLU A 90 3.25 10.77 12.93
CA GLU A 90 3.15 12.22 12.77
C GLU A 90 2.99 12.65 11.31
N ILE A 91 3.59 11.94 10.36
CA ILE A 91 3.70 12.39 8.96
C ILE A 91 2.93 11.49 8.00
N ILE A 92 3.23 10.19 8.01
CA ILE A 92 2.72 9.26 7.01
C ILE A 92 1.28 8.87 7.34
N ARG A 93 0.99 8.51 8.59
CA ARG A 93 -0.35 8.09 9.00
C ARG A 93 -1.43 9.17 8.78
N PRO A 94 -1.18 10.46 9.07
CA PRO A 94 -2.14 11.51 8.74
C PRO A 94 -2.29 11.73 7.24
N ASP A 95 -1.24 11.49 6.46
CA ASP A 95 -1.30 11.56 5.00
C ASP A 95 -2.14 10.43 4.40
N GLU A 96 -2.00 9.19 4.91
CA GLU A 96 -2.85 8.04 4.55
C GLU A 96 -4.34 8.38 4.68
N LEU A 97 -4.75 9.06 5.75
CA LEU A 97 -6.14 9.48 6.00
C LEU A 97 -6.69 10.49 4.98
N ARG A 98 -5.82 11.15 4.20
CA ARG A 98 -6.25 12.11 3.17
C ARG A 98 -6.76 11.45 1.90
N PHE A 99 -6.34 10.22 1.62
CA PHE A 99 -6.66 9.56 0.35
C PHE A 99 -7.20 8.13 0.51
N LEU A 100 -7.01 7.49 1.67
CA LEU A 100 -7.52 6.15 1.96
C LEU A 100 -8.80 6.16 2.80
N ASP A 101 -9.70 5.27 2.44
CA ASP A 101 -10.78 4.77 3.31
C ASP A 101 -10.25 3.61 4.14
N LEU A 102 -9.41 3.93 5.13
CA LEU A 102 -8.67 2.95 5.92
C LEU A 102 -9.53 1.84 6.55
N PRO A 103 -10.72 2.11 7.12
CA PRO A 103 -11.57 1.05 7.69
C PRO A 103 -12.00 -0.01 6.67
N ASN A 104 -12.00 0.34 5.38
CA ASN A 104 -12.38 -0.55 4.28
C ASN A 104 -11.17 -1.05 3.48
N CYS A 105 -9.94 -0.76 3.91
CA CYS A 105 -8.74 -1.40 3.40
C CYS A 105 -8.53 -2.74 4.11
N VAL A 106 -7.94 -3.71 3.42
CA VAL A 106 -7.61 -5.03 3.99
C VAL A 106 -6.12 -5.25 3.89
N SER A 107 -5.51 -5.75 4.97
CA SER A 107 -4.07 -6.01 5.03
C SER A 107 -3.79 -7.45 5.40
N PHE A 108 -2.78 -8.03 4.74
CA PHE A 108 -2.21 -9.33 5.04
C PHE A 108 -0.73 -9.17 5.38
N ILE A 109 -0.28 -9.91 6.37
CA ILE A 109 1.14 -10.12 6.65
C ILE A 109 1.46 -11.53 6.17
N VAL A 110 2.35 -11.65 5.18
CA VAL A 110 2.57 -12.89 4.44
C VAL A 110 4.05 -13.22 4.28
N ASP A 111 4.34 -14.51 4.16
CA ASP A 111 5.59 -15.03 3.62
C ASP A 111 5.39 -15.38 2.14
N ASP A 112 6.29 -14.90 1.29
CA ASP A 112 6.26 -15.23 -0.14
C ASP A 112 6.75 -16.67 -0.36
N VAL A 113 5.96 -17.48 -1.07
CA VAL A 113 6.32 -18.86 -1.45
C VAL A 113 6.34 -18.95 -2.99
N PRO A 114 7.47 -18.61 -3.64
CA PRO A 114 7.54 -18.58 -5.09
C PRO A 114 7.38 -19.99 -5.67
N MET A 115 6.47 -20.15 -6.63
CA MET A 115 6.27 -21.41 -7.38
C MET A 115 6.96 -21.36 -8.76
N VAL A 116 7.17 -20.17 -9.30
CA VAL A 116 7.84 -19.91 -10.58
C VAL A 116 8.73 -18.68 -10.37
N GLU A 117 10.01 -18.81 -10.70
CA GLU A 117 10.98 -17.72 -10.73
C GLU A 117 11.32 -17.42 -12.19
N GLY A 118 11.31 -16.13 -12.56
CA GLY A 118 11.66 -15.65 -13.89
C GLY A 118 13.12 -15.31 -14.04
#